data_AF-H2C2G6-F1
#
_entry.id   AF-H2C2G6-F1
#
_cell.length_a   1.000
_cell.length_b   1.000
_cell.length_c   1.000
_cell.angle_alpha   90.00
_cell.angle_beta   90.00
_cell.angle_gamma   90.00
#
_symmetry.space_group_name_H-M   'P 1'
#
loop_
_entity.id
_entity.type
_entity.pdbx_description
1 polymer ?
#
loop_
_entity_poly.entity_id
_entity_poly.type
_entity_poly.pdbx_seq_one_letter_code
_entity_poly.pdbx_strand_id
1 'polypeptide(L)'
;MRILKIVWVLFILLNVYDLVISAVYWHEGNILNEENFFIWIYYANNEGIISFRLALLMAISIKLLFFTGVYWFTRLFDVLKVGKYKWLSLLPFIALSILVDVNNTFIFLYNYSPLF
;
A
#
# COMPACT_ATOMS: atom_id res chain seq x y z
N MET A 1 -3.29 25.09 3.70
CA MET A 1 -4.47 24.22 3.88
C MET A 1 -4.19 23.11 4.88
N ARG A 2 -4.73 23.23 6.10
CA ARG A 2 -4.52 22.25 7.18
C ARG A 2 -5.06 20.86 6.82
N ILE A 3 -6.24 20.80 6.19
CA ILE A 3 -6.91 19.55 5.78
C ILE A 3 -6.03 18.74 4.80
N LEU A 4 -5.50 19.37 3.75
CA LEU A 4 -4.64 18.69 2.77
C LEU A 4 -3.43 18.00 3.44
N LYS A 5 -2.81 18.64 4.44
CA LYS A 5 -1.69 18.05 5.19
C LYS A 5 -2.13 16.82 5.98
N ILE A 6 -3.29 16.90 6.66
CA ILE A 6 -3.84 15.78 7.43
C ILE A 6 -4.12 14.58 6.51
N VAL A 7 -4.76 14.83 5.36
CA VAL A 7 -5.12 13.79 4.40
C VAL A 7 -3.86 13.13 3.81
N TRP A 8 -2.80 13.90 3.54
CA TRP A 8 -1.50 13.34 3.14
C TRP A 8 -0.86 12.47 4.22
N VAL A 9 -0.85 12.94 5.47
CA VAL A 9 -0.29 12.17 6.59
C VAL A 9 -1.05 10.86 6.75
N LEU A 10 -2.38 10.89 6.70
CA LEU A 10 -3.22 9.70 6.79
C LEU A 10 -2.96 8.73 5.64
N PHE A 11 -2.86 9.22 4.41
CA PHE A 11 -2.48 8.42 3.24
C PHE A 11 -1.12 7.73 3.41
N ILE A 12 -0.11 8.46 3.92
CA ILE A 12 1.22 7.89 4.19
C ILE A 12 1.15 6.83 5.27
N LEU A 13 0.48 7.10 6.39
CA LEU A 13 0.39 6.16 7.51
C LEU A 13 -0.29 4.85 7.11
N LEU A 14 -1.37 4.89 6.34
CA LEU A 14 -2.03 3.69 5.81
C LEU A 14 -1.08 2.85 4.95
N ASN A 15 -0.35 3.49 4.02
CA ASN A 15 0.58 2.77 3.15
C ASN A 15 1.83 2.24 3.87
N VAL A 16 2.25 2.89 4.96
CA VAL A 16 3.30 2.38 5.85
C VAL A 16 2.78 1.18 6.65
N TYR A 17 1.56 1.25 7.17
CA TYR A 17 0.92 0.14 7.88
C TYR A 17 0.81 -1.10 6.97
N ASP A 18 0.29 -0.93 5.74
CA ASP A 18 0.20 -1.99 4.74
C ASP A 18 1.55 -2.70 4.54
N LEU A 19 2.62 -1.91 4.30
CA LEU A 19 3.97 -2.45 4.10
C LEU A 19 4.47 -3.23 5.32
N VAL A 20 4.19 -2.75 6.53
CA VAL A 20 4.57 -3.43 7.78
C VAL A 20 3.82 -4.76 7.92
N ILE A 21 2.51 -4.78 7.70
CA ILE A 21 1.71 -6.01 7.78
C ILE A 21 2.17 -7.03 6.73
N SER A 22 2.40 -6.62 5.48
CA SER A 22 2.94 -7.50 4.45
C SER A 22 4.31 -8.07 4.84
N ALA A 23 5.20 -7.25 5.39
CA ALA A 23 6.51 -7.71 5.84
C ALA A 23 6.41 -8.75 6.98
N VAL A 24 5.52 -8.53 7.96
CA VAL A 24 5.28 -9.51 9.03
C VAL A 24 4.74 -10.81 8.44
N TYR A 25 3.76 -10.73 7.54
CA TYR A 25 3.15 -11.90 6.92
C TYR A 25 4.12 -12.72 6.07
N TRP A 26 5.00 -12.06 5.31
CA TRP A 26 6.03 -12.74 4.53
C TRP A 26 7.11 -13.38 5.40
N HIS A 27 7.45 -12.74 6.53
CA HIS A 27 8.42 -13.30 7.48
C HIS A 27 7.93 -14.63 8.07
N GLU A 28 6.62 -14.77 8.29
CA GLU A 28 5.97 -16.01 8.74
C GLU A 28 5.80 -17.07 7.62
N GLY A 29 6.44 -16.88 6.46
CA GLY A 29 6.52 -17.87 5.37
C GLY A 29 5.38 -17.83 4.36
N ASN A 30 4.41 -16.91 4.49
CA ASN A 30 3.23 -16.86 3.62
C ASN A 30 3.36 -15.81 2.50
N ILE A 31 4.39 -15.91 1.66
CA ILE A 31 4.53 -15.07 0.45
C ILE A 31 3.49 -15.41 -0.64
N LEU A 32 2.83 -16.57 -0.53
CA LEU A 32 1.89 -17.11 -1.52
C LEU A 32 0.59 -16.30 -1.72
N ASN A 33 0.15 -15.53 -0.73
CA ASN A 33 -1.08 -14.72 -0.80
C ASN A 33 -0.80 -13.26 -1.18
N GLU A 34 0.29 -13.00 -1.91
CA GLU A 34 0.64 -11.64 -2.30
C GLU A 34 -0.31 -11.09 -3.38
N GLU A 35 -1.12 -10.10 -3.01
CA GLU A 35 -2.07 -9.44 -3.92
C GLU A 35 -1.40 -8.36 -4.79
N ASN A 36 -0.18 -7.93 -4.47
CA ASN A 36 0.52 -6.95 -5.29
C ASN A 36 0.94 -7.58 -6.63
N PHE A 37 0.32 -7.10 -7.71
CA PHE A 37 0.55 -7.58 -9.06
C PHE A 37 2.03 -7.67 -9.48
N PHE A 38 2.86 -6.70 -9.10
CA PHE A 38 4.29 -6.71 -9.47
C PHE A 38 5.07 -7.81 -8.75
N ILE A 39 4.77 -8.03 -7.47
CA ILE A 39 5.41 -9.08 -6.68
C ILE A 39 4.87 -10.45 -7.12
N TRP A 40 3.56 -10.56 -7.35
CA TRP A 40 2.91 -11.76 -7.83
C TRP A 40 3.42 -12.22 -9.21
N ILE A 41 3.58 -11.31 -10.18
CA ILE A 41 4.17 -11.66 -11.49
C ILE A 41 5.60 -12.16 -11.33
N TYR A 42 6.40 -11.51 -10.48
CA TYR A 42 7.76 -11.97 -10.23
C TYR A 42 7.74 -13.35 -9.59
N TYR A 43 6.85 -13.59 -8.63
CA TYR A 43 6.67 -14.88 -7.96
C TYR A 43 6.33 -15.99 -8.97
N ALA A 44 5.37 -15.74 -9.86
CA ALA A 44 4.93 -16.69 -10.89
C ALA A 44 6.03 -17.03 -11.90
N ASN A 45 6.87 -16.06 -12.27
CA ASN A 45 7.95 -16.25 -13.25
C ASN A 45 9.23 -16.86 -12.67
N ASN A 46 9.39 -16.88 -11.34
CA ASN A 46 10.58 -17.38 -10.65
C ASN A 46 10.28 -18.63 -9.80
N GLU A 47 9.41 -19.51 -10.30
CA GLU A 47 9.07 -20.81 -9.69
C GLU A 47 8.59 -20.72 -8.23
N GLY A 48 7.99 -19.59 -7.83
CA GLY A 48 7.48 -19.38 -6.49
C GLY A 48 8.55 -19.14 -5.42
N ILE A 49 9.75 -18.70 -5.82
CA ILE A 49 10.82 -18.38 -4.87
C ILE A 49 11.09 -16.88 -4.89
N ILE A 50 10.73 -16.20 -3.81
CA ILE A 50 11.14 -14.82 -3.52
C ILE A 50 11.76 -14.78 -2.13
N SER A 51 12.99 -14.28 -2.05
CA SER A 51 13.59 -13.99 -0.74
C SER A 51 12.88 -12.82 -0.06
N PHE A 52 12.68 -12.89 1.26
CA PHE A 52 12.08 -11.82 2.05
C PHE A 52 12.68 -10.43 1.77
N ARG A 53 14.02 -10.35 1.66
CA ARG A 53 14.73 -9.09 1.37
C ARG A 53 14.33 -8.51 0.02
N LEU A 54 14.20 -9.37 -1.00
CA LEU A 54 13.79 -8.95 -2.33
C LEU A 54 12.33 -8.50 -2.35
N ALA A 55 11.43 -9.26 -1.71
CA ALA A 55 10.02 -8.87 -1.54
C ALA A 55 9.88 -7.49 -0.90
N LEU A 56 10.60 -7.25 0.21
CA LEU A 56 10.60 -5.98 0.93
C LEU A 56 11.10 -4.82 0.05
N LEU A 57 12.21 -5.01 -0.67
CA LEU A 57 12.75 -3.99 -1.58
C LEU A 57 11.80 -3.67 -2.74
N MET A 58 11.16 -4.70 -3.32
CA MET A 58 10.15 -4.53 -4.36
C MET A 58 8.95 -3.74 -3.82
N ALA A 59 8.42 -4.10 -2.66
CA ALA A 59 7.29 -3.44 -2.04
C ALA A 59 7.58 -1.97 -1.72
N ILE A 60 8.74 -1.67 -1.15
CA ILE A 60 9.18 -0.28 -0.91
C ILE A 60 9.25 0.49 -2.24
N SER A 61 9.85 -0.11 -3.28
CA SER A 61 9.97 0.53 -4.59
C SER A 61 8.60 0.82 -5.22
N ILE A 62 7.66 -0.11 -5.12
CA ILE A 62 6.28 0.05 -5.60
C ILE A 62 5.57 1.17 -4.83
N LYS A 63 5.70 1.21 -3.49
CA LYS A 63 5.12 2.28 -2.67
C LYS A 63 5.71 3.65 -3.02
N LEU A 64 7.02 3.76 -3.23
CA LEU A 64 7.66 5.01 -3.67
C LEU A 64 7.16 5.48 -5.04
N LEU A 65 7.00 4.57 -6.00
CA LEU A 65 6.43 4.87 -7.30
C LEU A 65 4.97 5.35 -7.16
N PHE A 66 4.19 4.68 -6.32
CA PHE A 66 2.81 5.06 -6.03
C PHE A 66 2.71 6.44 -5.37
N PHE A 67 3.52 6.74 -4.36
CA PHE A 67 3.59 8.07 -3.73
C PHE A 67 3.94 9.15 -4.75
N THR A 68 4.90 8.88 -5.63
CA THR A 68 5.30 9.80 -6.70
C THR A 68 4.15 10.05 -7.68
N GLY A 69 3.45 8.98 -8.10
CA GLY A 69 2.28 9.08 -8.97
C GLY A 69 1.15 9.89 -8.34
N VAL A 70 0.80 9.62 -7.09
CA VAL A 70 -0.23 10.36 -6.35
C VAL A 70 0.19 11.82 -6.16
N TYR A 71 1.47 12.11 -5.87
CA TYR A 71 1.96 13.48 -5.79
C TYR A 71 1.73 14.24 -7.10
N TRP A 72 2.10 13.67 -8.24
CA TRP A 72 1.87 14.30 -9.55
C TRP A 72 0.38 14.43 -9.88
N PHE A 73 -0.44 13.44 -9.50
CA PHE A 73 -1.89 13.53 -9.63
C PHE A 73 -2.45 14.72 -8.83
N THR A 74 -2.02 14.92 -7.58
CA THR A 74 -2.44 16.08 -6.78
C THR A 74 -1.96 17.41 -7.37
N ARG A 75 -0.86 17.43 -8.14
CA ARG A 75 -0.38 18.61 -8.87
C ARG A 75 -1.26 18.97 -10.06
N LEU A 76 -1.97 18.03 -10.67
CA LEU A 76 -2.93 18.34 -11.74
C LEU A 76 -4.01 19.33 -11.27
N PHE A 77 -4.39 19.29 -9.99
CA PHE A 77 -5.38 20.21 -9.43
C PHE A 77 -4.86 21.66 -9.33
N ASP A 78 -3.54 21.87 -9.22
CA ASP A 78 -2.95 23.20 -9.37
C ASP A 78 -3.10 23.70 -10.81
N VAL A 79 -2.76 22.84 -11.77
CA VAL A 79 -2.77 23.16 -13.21
C VAL A 79 -4.20 23.51 -13.66
N LEU A 80 -5.19 22.76 -13.17
CA LEU A 80 -6.61 22.96 -13.47
C LEU A 80 -7.25 24.13 -12.68
N LYS A 81 -6.47 24.91 -11.92
CA LYS A 81 -6.93 26.04 -11.10
C LYS A 81 -7.98 25.67 -10.04
N VAL A 82 -8.07 24.39 -9.66
CA VAL A 82 -8.96 23.87 -8.60
C VAL A 82 -8.19 23.50 -7.34
N GLY A 83 -7.06 24.18 -7.09
CA GLY A 83 -6.15 23.92 -5.97
C GLY A 83 -6.82 23.92 -4.59
N LYS A 84 -7.96 24.63 -4.44
CA LYS A 84 -8.77 24.64 -3.21
C LYS A 84 -9.28 23.25 -2.82
N TYR A 85 -9.51 22.38 -3.81
CA TYR A 85 -10.11 21.06 -3.64
C TYR A 85 -9.10 19.91 -3.74
N LYS A 86 -7.80 20.19 -3.73
CA LYS A 86 -6.73 19.18 -3.79
C LYS A 86 -6.89 18.03 -2.81
N TRP A 87 -7.42 18.29 -1.62
CA TRP A 87 -7.57 17.26 -0.61
C TRP A 87 -8.55 16.15 -1.06
N LEU A 88 -9.52 16.47 -1.93
CA LEU A 88 -10.44 15.49 -2.52
C LEU A 88 -9.71 14.49 -3.42
N SER A 89 -8.61 14.91 -4.05
CA SER A 89 -7.82 14.04 -4.93
C SER A 89 -7.22 12.83 -4.19
N LEU A 90 -7.02 12.94 -2.87
CA LEU A 90 -6.42 11.89 -2.04
C LEU A 90 -7.44 10.91 -1.47
N LEU A 91 -8.72 11.31 -1.36
CA LEU A 91 -9.78 10.47 -0.80
C LEU A 91 -9.92 9.09 -1.47
N PRO A 92 -9.93 8.96 -2.82
CA PRO A 92 -10.06 7.64 -3.44
C PRO A 92 -8.89 6.72 -3.08
N PHE A 93 -7.66 7.26 -2.99
CA PHE A 93 -6.49 6.46 -2.61
C PHE A 93 -6.55 6.03 -1.15
N ILE A 94 -7.01 6.90 -0.25
CA ILE A 94 -7.21 6.55 1.16
C ILE A 94 -8.28 5.48 1.33
N ALA A 95 -9.42 5.63 0.64
CA ALA A 95 -10.49 4.64 0.71
C ALA A 95 -10.01 3.26 0.25
N LEU A 96 -9.26 3.20 -0.86
CA LEU A 96 -8.65 1.95 -1.33
C LEU A 96 -7.64 1.40 -0.33
N SER A 97 -6.74 2.22 0.22
CA SER A 97 -5.78 1.77 1.23
C SER A 97 -6.46 1.20 2.47
N ILE A 98 -7.53 1.84 2.98
CA ILE A 98 -8.30 1.31 4.11
C ILE A 98 -8.90 -0.06 3.78
N LEU A 99 -9.49 -0.23 2.59
CA LEU A 99 -10.08 -1.51 2.19
C LEU A 99 -9.04 -2.62 2.11
N VAL A 100 -7.87 -2.33 1.54
CA VAL A 100 -6.74 -3.27 1.45
C VAL A 100 -6.22 -3.60 2.85
N ASP A 101 -5.98 -2.60 3.69
CA ASP A 101 -5.47 -2.79 5.06
C ASP A 101 -6.42 -3.65 5.90
N VAL A 102 -7.74 -3.44 5.78
CA VAL A 102 -8.75 -4.25 6.46
C VAL A 102 -8.74 -5.68 5.97
N ASN A 103 -8.67 -5.90 4.65
CA ASN A 103 -8.60 -7.24 4.07
C ASN A 103 -7.33 -7.98 4.53
N ASN A 104 -6.16 -7.34 4.40
CA ASN A 104 -4.87 -7.90 4.82
C ASN A 104 -4.86 -8.23 6.31
N THR A 105 -5.37 -7.34 7.15
CA THR A 105 -5.47 -7.57 8.60
C THR A 105 -6.43 -8.73 8.92
N PHE A 106 -7.56 -8.83 8.21
CA PHE A 106 -8.51 -9.93 8.39
C PHE A 106 -7.88 -11.28 8.02
N ILE A 107 -7.20 -11.36 6.87
CA ILE A 107 -6.46 -12.56 6.44
C ILE A 107 -5.37 -12.92 7.45
N PHE A 108 -4.65 -11.91 7.97
CA PHE A 108 -3.63 -12.10 8.99
C PHE A 108 -4.23 -12.73 10.26
N LEU A 109 -5.32 -12.16 10.78
CA LEU A 109 -6.00 -12.69 11.97
C LEU A 109 -6.55 -14.10 11.75
N TYR A 110 -7.11 -14.40 10.58
CA TYR A 110 -7.62 -15.72 10.25
C TYR A 110 -6.53 -16.79 10.25
N ASN A 111 -5.34 -16.48 9.74
CA ASN A 111 -4.24 -17.44 9.62
C ASN A 111 -3.39 -17.57 10.90
N TYR A 112 -3.32 -16.52 11.74
CA TYR A 112 -2.36 -16.46 12.86
C TYR A 112 -2.95 -16.14 14.24
N SER A 113 -4.25 -15.85 14.35
CA SER A 113 -4.87 -15.74 15.69
C SER A 113 -5.11 -17.14 16.27
N PRO A 114 -4.77 -17.39 17.54
CA PRO A 114 -5.15 -18.64 18.19
C PRO A 114 -6.67 -18.76 18.21
N LEU A 115 -7.20 -19.88 17.72
CA LEU A 115 -8.59 -20.24 17.92
C LEU A 115 -8.81 -20.35 19.44
N PHE A 116 -9.65 -19.47 19.99
CA PHE A 116 -10.14 -19.61 21.36
C PHE A 116 -10.86 -20.94 21.55
#